data_AF-A0A9D3ZNJ7-F1
#
_entry.id   AF-A0A9D3ZNJ7-F1
#
_cell.length_a   1.000
_cell.length_b   1.000
_cell.length_c   1.000
_cell.angle_alpha   90.00
_cell.angle_beta   90.00
_cell.angle_gamma   90.00
#
_symmetry.space_group_name_H-M   'P 1'
#
loop_
_entity.id
_entity.type
_entity.pdbx_description
1 polymer ?
#
loop_
_entity_poly.entity_id
_entity_poly.type
_entity_poly.pdbx_seq_one_letter_code
_entity_poly.pdbx_strand_id
1 'polypeptide(L)'
;MYVKNREYASKHVLPKKLAILLCFASFFAGMFFTNRMWMVPDAKSIVKKTSRTGDEQHVDCDMKIKVLKNEDNSSRGISGSQHSIETVDKAISDLEIKLMAARAERETVMKDTIISEDLKNVELTSRRKYLMVIGINTAFSSRKRRDSVRATWMPQGEKLKQLEEERGIIIRFVIGHSSTSGGILDKAIEAEERMHGDFLRLQHVEGYLELSAKTKTYFATAVSLWDAEFYVKVDDDVHVNLATLGMTLAEHRKKPRVYIGCMKSGPVLARKGVKYHEPEYWKFGEVGNKYFRHATGQLYAISKDLATYILINQSVPTSIFSRFQCYVRSVDTLNSRTSSLYMFKSCLLLSQGCTA
;
A
#
# COMPACT_ATOMS: atom_id res chain seq x y z
N MET A 1 31.06 49.27 -59.95
CA MET A 1 30.26 48.24 -60.65
C MET A 1 29.90 47.18 -59.62
N TYR A 2 28.66 47.19 -59.13
CA TYR A 2 28.18 46.30 -58.08
C TYR A 2 27.89 44.91 -58.65
N VAL A 3 28.53 43.86 -58.13
CA VAL A 3 28.13 42.46 -58.40
C VAL A 3 27.55 41.88 -57.12
N LYS A 4 26.27 41.55 -57.18
CA LYS A 4 25.44 41.04 -56.08
C LYS A 4 25.24 39.53 -56.32
N ASN A 5 25.98 38.68 -55.61
CA ASN A 5 25.73 37.24 -55.62
C ASN A 5 24.61 36.91 -54.62
N ARG A 6 23.47 36.45 -55.15
CA ARG A 6 22.37 35.82 -54.39
C ARG A 6 22.58 34.31 -54.44
N GLU A 7 22.90 33.69 -53.31
CA GLU A 7 22.79 32.25 -53.16
C GLU A 7 21.30 31.86 -53.10
N TYR A 8 20.88 31.00 -54.01
CA TYR A 8 19.57 30.36 -54.00
C TYR A 8 19.61 29.14 -53.07
N ALA A 9 18.97 29.23 -51.91
CA ALA A 9 18.70 28.07 -51.07
C ALA A 9 17.68 27.14 -51.76
N SER A 10 18.14 25.98 -52.21
CA SER A 10 17.30 24.91 -52.76
C SER A 10 16.39 24.34 -51.66
N LYS A 11 15.10 24.65 -51.74
CA LYS A 11 14.07 24.00 -50.91
C LYS A 11 13.73 22.65 -51.54
N HIS A 12 14.22 21.56 -50.95
CA HIS A 12 13.74 20.21 -51.29
C HIS A 12 12.30 20.05 -50.80
N VAL A 13 11.34 20.34 -51.68
CA VAL A 13 9.92 20.06 -51.45
C VAL A 13 9.70 18.59 -51.80
N LEU A 14 9.56 17.75 -50.78
CA LEU A 14 9.14 16.36 -50.96
C LEU A 14 7.77 16.35 -51.65
N PRO A 15 7.59 15.62 -52.77
CA PRO A 15 6.32 15.60 -53.47
C PRO A 15 5.21 15.08 -52.55
N LYS A 16 4.07 15.76 -52.51
CA LYS A 16 2.93 15.45 -51.61
C LYS A 16 2.53 13.96 -51.63
N LYS A 17 2.68 13.29 -52.77
CA LYS A 17 2.43 11.84 -52.92
C LYS A 17 3.39 10.97 -52.10
N LEU A 18 4.65 11.37 -51.97
CA LEU A 18 5.67 10.66 -51.17
C LEU A 18 5.46 10.88 -49.67
N ALA A 19 5.05 12.10 -49.27
CA ALA A 19 4.68 12.38 -47.88
C ALA A 19 3.47 11.56 -47.44
N ILE A 20 2.44 11.45 -48.29
CA ILE A 20 1.26 10.62 -48.03
C ILE A 20 1.66 9.13 -47.92
N LEU A 21 2.52 8.65 -48.81
CA LEU A 21 3.02 7.26 -48.77
C LEU A 21 3.79 6.97 -47.48
N LEU A 22 4.65 7.88 -47.03
CA LEU A 22 5.37 7.76 -45.76
C LEU A 22 4.42 7.79 -44.56
N CYS A 23 3.37 8.62 -44.59
CA CYS A 23 2.34 8.63 -43.55
C CYS A 23 1.59 7.30 -43.48
N PHE A 24 1.15 6.75 -44.62
CA PHE A 24 0.48 5.45 -44.64
C PHE A 24 1.41 4.32 -44.18
N ALA A 25 2.67 4.31 -44.64
CA ALA A 25 3.66 3.32 -44.20
C ALA A 25 3.92 3.39 -42.69
N SER A 26 3.98 4.60 -42.11
CA SER A 26 4.14 4.78 -40.66
C SER A 26 2.91 4.28 -39.86
N PHE A 27 1.71 4.47 -40.40
CA PHE A 27 0.47 4.01 -39.78
C PHE A 27 0.38 2.47 -39.77
N PHE A 28 0.69 1.82 -40.90
CA PHE A 28 0.71 0.35 -40.98
C PHE A 28 1.84 -0.28 -40.16
N ALA A 29 3.01 0.35 -40.10
CA ALA A 29 4.09 -0.07 -39.20
C ALA A 29 3.65 0.05 -37.74
N GLY A 30 3.01 1.17 -37.36
CA GLY A 30 2.44 1.38 -36.02
C GLY A 30 1.42 0.29 -35.64
N MET A 31 0.51 -0.06 -36.55
CA MET A 31 -0.45 -1.15 -36.33
C MET A 31 0.20 -2.52 -36.15
N PHE A 32 1.30 -2.79 -36.86
CA PHE A 32 2.07 -4.03 -36.71
C PHE A 32 2.78 -4.12 -35.36
N PHE A 33 3.28 -3.00 -34.83
CA PHE A 33 3.90 -2.94 -33.50
C PHE A 33 2.87 -3.00 -32.36
N THR A 34 1.69 -2.39 -32.50
CA THR A 34 0.63 -2.46 -31.49
C THR A 34 -0.01 -3.84 -31.41
N ASN A 35 -0.15 -4.55 -32.53
CA ASN A 35 -0.67 -5.93 -32.54
C ASN A 35 0.32 -6.97 -32.00
N ARG A 36 1.60 -6.63 -31.87
CA ARG A 36 2.62 -7.52 -31.27
C ARG A 36 2.79 -7.34 -29.75
N MET A 37 2.23 -6.28 -29.17
CA MET A 37 2.27 -6.01 -27.72
C MET A 37 1.03 -6.48 -26.95
N TRP A 38 0.03 -7.08 -27.61
CA TRP A 38 -1.15 -7.63 -26.94
C TRP A 38 -1.46 -9.05 -27.40
N MET A 39 -0.65 -10.00 -26.96
CA MET A 39 -1.05 -11.39 -26.80
C MET A 39 -0.49 -11.91 -25.48
N VAL A 40 -1.23 -11.67 -24.39
CA VAL A 40 -1.09 -12.48 -23.17
C VAL A 40 -2.01 -13.69 -23.37
N PRO A 41 -1.51 -14.93 -23.44
CA PRO A 41 -2.37 -16.10 -23.48
C PRO A 41 -2.97 -16.35 -22.09
N ASP A 42 -4.28 -16.53 -22.04
CA ASP A 42 -5.00 -17.04 -20.88
C ASP A 42 -4.43 -18.40 -20.45
N ALA A 43 -3.93 -18.47 -19.21
CA ALA A 43 -3.44 -19.71 -18.64
C ALA A 43 -4.62 -20.60 -18.19
N LYS A 44 -5.09 -21.49 -19.08
CA LYS A 44 -5.76 -22.73 -18.68
C LYS A 44 -5.17 -23.93 -19.43
N SER A 45 -4.79 -24.92 -18.63
CA SER A 45 -4.47 -26.31 -18.96
C SER A 45 -3.25 -26.58 -19.84
N ILE A 46 -2.26 -27.32 -19.32
CA ILE A 46 -1.80 -28.60 -19.92
C ILE A 46 -0.81 -29.29 -18.97
N VAL A 47 -1.14 -30.56 -18.75
CA VAL A 47 -0.37 -31.62 -18.10
C VAL A 47 0.61 -32.24 -19.11
N LYS A 48 1.90 -32.32 -18.79
CA LYS A 48 2.84 -33.45 -19.06
C LYS A 48 4.27 -32.98 -18.71
N LYS A 49 4.92 -33.58 -17.71
CA LYS A 49 5.71 -34.83 -17.76
C LYS A 49 7.10 -34.60 -18.39
N THR A 50 8.08 -34.32 -17.53
CA THR A 50 9.49 -34.54 -17.80
C THR A 50 10.15 -35.15 -16.58
N SER A 51 11.02 -36.10 -16.84
CA SER A 51 11.55 -37.12 -15.94
C SER A 51 13.04 -36.89 -15.66
N ARG A 52 13.45 -37.16 -14.39
CA ARG A 52 14.81 -37.53 -13.90
C ARG A 52 15.87 -36.39 -13.96
N THR A 53 16.74 -36.14 -12.98
CA THR A 53 17.43 -37.03 -12.01
C THR A 53 18.16 -36.20 -10.92
N GLY A 54 18.26 -36.73 -9.68
CA GLY A 54 19.22 -36.39 -8.59
C GLY A 54 18.96 -35.09 -7.82
N ASP A 55 19.00 -34.99 -6.49
CA ASP A 55 19.45 -35.90 -5.44
C ASP A 55 18.71 -35.56 -4.13
N GLU A 56 18.50 -36.56 -3.28
CA GLU A 56 17.64 -36.54 -2.09
C GLU A 56 18.32 -35.88 -0.88
N GLN A 57 17.55 -35.13 -0.08
CA GLN A 57 17.63 -35.25 1.38
C GLN A 57 16.23 -35.10 1.98
N HIS A 58 15.88 -36.14 2.73
CA HIS A 58 14.56 -36.58 3.13
C HIS A 58 14.26 -36.10 4.56
N VAL A 59 13.13 -35.40 4.78
CA VAL A 59 12.46 -35.36 6.08
C VAL A 59 10.97 -35.59 5.86
N ASP A 60 10.57 -36.81 6.19
CA ASP A 60 9.24 -37.38 6.16
C ASP A 60 8.31 -36.73 7.20
N CYS A 61 7.06 -36.47 6.81
CA CYS A 61 5.91 -36.28 7.68
C CYS A 61 4.65 -36.71 6.91
N ASP A 62 4.47 -38.03 6.78
CA ASP A 62 3.24 -38.68 6.32
C ASP A 62 2.07 -38.38 7.28
N MET A 63 0.96 -37.85 6.76
CA MET A 63 -0.33 -37.87 7.47
C MET A 63 -1.45 -38.25 6.51
N LYS A 64 -1.69 -39.56 6.40
CA LYS A 64 -2.88 -40.15 5.78
C LYS A 64 -4.16 -39.69 6.48
N ILE A 65 -4.99 -38.89 5.80
CA ILE A 65 -6.39 -38.70 6.18
C ILE A 65 -7.22 -39.77 5.48
N LYS A 66 -7.67 -40.79 6.22
CA LYS A 66 -8.74 -41.70 5.79
C LYS A 66 -10.08 -40.98 5.93
N VAL A 67 -10.72 -40.68 4.80
CA VAL A 67 -12.12 -40.26 4.74
C VAL A 67 -12.99 -41.50 4.93
N LEU A 68 -13.65 -41.65 6.08
CA LEU A 68 -14.77 -42.58 6.22
C LEU A 68 -16.06 -41.84 5.85
N LYS A 69 -16.71 -42.31 4.78
CA LYS A 69 -18.16 -42.14 4.59
C LYS A 69 -18.88 -42.93 5.69
N ASN A 70 -19.99 -42.40 6.20
CA ASN A 70 -21.09 -43.22 6.73
C ASN A 70 -22.41 -42.48 6.48
N GLU A 71 -23.31 -43.17 5.79
CA GLU A 71 -24.75 -42.88 5.76
C GLU A 71 -25.45 -43.65 6.88
N ASP A 72 -26.49 -42.98 7.39
CA ASP A 72 -27.75 -43.45 7.98
C ASP A 72 -27.87 -44.09 9.38
N ASN A 73 -28.54 -43.29 10.23
CA ASN A 73 -29.67 -43.55 11.12
C ASN A 73 -29.49 -44.10 12.56
N SER A 74 -30.11 -43.32 13.45
CA SER A 74 -30.78 -43.66 14.72
C SER A 74 -30.03 -43.46 16.05
N SER A 75 -30.45 -42.39 16.73
CA SER A 75 -30.61 -42.24 18.19
C SER A 75 -29.63 -42.96 19.13
N ARG A 76 -28.49 -42.33 19.47
CA ARG A 76 -27.92 -42.30 20.83
C ARG A 76 -26.66 -41.42 20.90
N GLY A 77 -26.66 -40.46 21.83
CA GLY A 77 -25.43 -39.98 22.46
C GLY A 77 -24.92 -38.60 22.05
N ILE A 78 -25.33 -37.59 22.83
CA ILE A 78 -24.75 -36.22 22.90
C ILE A 78 -23.25 -36.22 23.31
N SER A 79 -22.65 -37.39 23.55
CA SER A 79 -21.27 -37.55 24.06
C SER A 79 -20.19 -37.61 22.97
N GLY A 80 -20.50 -38.01 21.73
CA GLY A 80 -19.49 -38.17 20.66
C GLY A 80 -19.07 -36.86 19.98
N SER A 81 -19.98 -35.87 19.92
CA SER A 81 -19.72 -34.55 19.33
C SER A 81 -18.91 -33.63 20.24
N GLN A 82 -19.04 -33.78 21.56
CA GLN A 82 -18.26 -32.98 22.52
C GLN A 82 -16.77 -33.33 22.49
N HIS A 83 -16.43 -34.63 22.40
CA HIS A 83 -15.04 -35.08 22.34
C HIS A 83 -14.33 -34.62 21.06
N SER A 84 -15.05 -34.53 19.94
CA SER A 84 -14.49 -34.08 18.67
C SER A 84 -14.28 -32.55 18.63
N ILE A 85 -15.17 -31.77 19.26
CA ILE A 85 -14.99 -30.32 19.43
C ILE A 85 -13.80 -30.02 20.34
N GLU A 86 -13.68 -30.72 21.48
CA GLU A 86 -12.57 -30.53 22.42
C GLU A 86 -11.22 -30.86 21.79
N THR A 87 -11.17 -31.87 20.90
CA THR A 87 -9.96 -32.22 20.16
C THR A 87 -9.55 -31.13 19.18
N VAL A 88 -10.52 -30.48 18.52
CA VAL A 88 -10.26 -29.37 17.60
C VAL A 88 -9.84 -28.11 18.35
N ASP A 89 -10.48 -27.78 19.47
CA ASP A 89 -10.12 -26.63 20.31
C ASP A 89 -8.71 -26.77 20.89
N LYS A 90 -8.31 -27.99 21.26
CA LYS A 90 -6.94 -28.30 21.65
C LYS A 90 -5.95 -28.11 20.51
N ALA A 91 -6.29 -28.56 19.30
CA ALA A 91 -5.44 -28.37 18.13
C ALA A 91 -5.28 -26.88 17.75
N ILE A 92 -6.34 -26.08 17.89
CA ILE A 92 -6.31 -24.63 17.68
C ILE A 92 -5.39 -23.97 18.71
N SER A 93 -5.52 -24.33 19.98
CA SER A 93 -4.68 -23.80 21.07
C SER A 93 -3.19 -24.14 20.85
N ASP A 94 -2.89 -25.38 20.45
CA ASP A 94 -1.52 -25.81 20.12
C ASP A 94 -0.95 -25.06 18.90
N LEU A 95 -1.77 -24.80 17.88
CA LEU A 95 -1.39 -23.99 16.72
C LEU A 95 -1.15 -22.53 17.09
N GLU A 96 -1.94 -21.95 18.00
CA GLU A 96 -1.76 -20.60 18.50
C GLU A 96 -0.46 -20.47 19.30
N ILE A 97 -0.13 -21.44 20.15
CA ILE A 97 1.13 -21.48 20.90
C ILE A 97 2.32 -21.59 19.93
N LYS A 98 2.24 -22.50 18.93
CA LYS A 98 3.29 -22.64 17.91
C LYS A 98 3.46 -21.38 17.07
N LEU A 99 2.37 -20.67 16.75
CA LEU A 99 2.41 -19.41 16.03
C LEU A 99 3.07 -18.30 16.88
N MET A 100 2.78 -18.26 18.18
CA MET A 100 3.40 -17.32 19.12
C MET A 100 4.89 -17.61 19.27
N ALA A 101 5.29 -18.88 19.39
CA ALA A 101 6.69 -19.29 19.43
C ALA A 101 7.44 -18.91 18.13
N ALA A 102 6.87 -19.22 16.96
CA ALA A 102 7.47 -18.86 15.68
C ALA A 102 7.55 -17.34 15.44
N ARG A 103 6.62 -16.55 16.00
CA ARG A 103 6.70 -15.09 16.00
C ARG A 103 7.80 -14.58 16.92
N ALA A 104 7.93 -15.16 18.11
CA ALA A 104 9.00 -14.82 19.04
C ALA A 104 10.38 -15.13 18.44
N GLU A 105 10.55 -16.27 17.77
CA GLU A 105 11.78 -16.64 17.06
C GLU A 105 12.11 -15.68 15.90
N ARG A 106 11.10 -15.20 15.16
CA ARG A 106 11.32 -14.18 14.14
C ARG A 106 11.69 -12.83 14.73
N GLU A 107 11.11 -12.47 15.87
CA GLU A 107 11.47 -11.26 16.60
C GLU A 107 12.88 -11.33 17.21
N THR A 108 13.32 -12.51 17.66
CA THR A 108 14.70 -12.72 18.15
C THR A 108 15.68 -12.73 16.99
N VAL A 109 15.42 -13.45 15.89
CA VAL A 109 16.31 -13.43 14.70
C VAL A 109 16.39 -12.01 14.10
N MET A 110 15.29 -11.26 14.07
CA MET A 110 15.28 -9.87 13.61
C MET A 110 15.98 -8.92 14.59
N LYS A 111 15.93 -9.19 15.91
CA LYS A 111 16.75 -8.48 16.90
C LYS A 111 18.22 -8.86 16.80
N ASP A 112 18.57 -10.13 16.66
CA ASP A 112 19.94 -10.63 16.65
C ASP A 112 20.68 -10.23 15.37
N THR A 113 19.98 -10.16 14.23
CA THR A 113 20.52 -9.59 12.97
C THR A 113 20.75 -8.08 13.09
N ILE A 114 20.04 -7.38 13.98
CA ILE A 114 20.26 -5.96 14.30
C ILE A 114 21.37 -5.80 15.36
N ILE A 115 21.60 -6.80 16.22
CA ILE A 115 22.47 -6.71 17.40
C ILE A 115 23.95 -7.04 17.13
N SER A 116 24.29 -7.73 16.03
CA SER A 116 25.58 -8.43 15.93
C SER A 116 26.84 -7.62 15.56
N GLU A 117 26.81 -6.35 15.13
CA GLU A 117 28.10 -5.64 14.87
C GLU A 117 28.28 -4.23 15.46
N ASP A 118 27.26 -3.54 15.98
CA ASP A 118 27.44 -2.13 16.45
C ASP A 118 26.89 -1.80 17.86
N LEU A 119 26.36 -2.76 18.61
CA LEU A 119 25.45 -2.49 19.73
C LEU A 119 26.05 -2.41 21.14
N LYS A 120 27.36 -2.18 21.29
CA LYS A 120 27.96 -1.86 22.61
C LYS A 120 28.08 -0.37 22.92
N ASN A 121 27.79 0.53 21.96
CA ASN A 121 27.84 1.99 22.17
C ASN A 121 26.50 2.73 22.03
N VAL A 122 25.39 2.03 21.76
CA VAL A 122 24.04 2.65 21.65
C VAL A 122 23.20 2.29 22.86
N GLU A 123 23.69 2.64 24.04
CA GLU A 123 22.85 2.79 25.20
C GLU A 123 21.88 3.97 24.93
N LEU A 124 20.59 3.66 24.74
CA LEU A 124 19.48 4.60 24.92
C LEU A 124 19.59 5.98 24.21
N THR A 125 19.95 6.03 22.92
CA THR A 125 19.58 7.23 22.14
C THR A 125 18.07 7.21 21.97
N SER A 126 17.33 7.87 22.86
CA SER A 126 15.89 8.04 22.67
C SER A 126 15.68 8.66 21.30
N ARG A 127 15.07 7.92 20.37
CA ARG A 127 14.75 8.43 19.03
C ARG A 127 14.05 9.77 19.24
N ARG A 128 14.52 10.79 18.52
CA ARG A 128 13.94 12.13 18.58
C ARG A 128 12.44 12.02 18.34
N LYS A 129 11.64 12.63 19.23
CA LYS A 129 10.18 12.69 19.09
C LYS A 129 9.79 13.83 18.16
N TYR A 130 8.95 13.51 17.19
CA TYR A 130 8.40 14.45 16.22
C TYR A 130 6.91 14.67 16.48
N LEU A 131 6.40 15.83 16.11
CA LEU A 131 4.98 16.12 16.12
C LEU A 131 4.27 15.34 15.01
N MET A 132 4.77 15.46 13.79
CA MET A 132 4.17 14.78 12.64
C MET A 132 5.16 14.48 11.53
N VAL A 133 4.89 13.39 10.79
CA VAL A 133 5.53 13.08 9.52
C VAL A 133 4.52 13.26 8.40
N ILE A 134 4.83 14.11 7.42
CA ILE A 134 4.00 14.39 6.26
C ILE A 134 4.61 13.71 5.04
N GLY A 135 3.85 12.78 4.46
CA GLY A 135 4.19 12.08 3.23
C GLY A 135 3.34 12.61 2.09
N ILE A 136 3.99 13.24 1.13
CA ILE A 136 3.35 13.76 -0.09
C ILE A 136 3.43 12.69 -1.16
N ASN A 137 2.34 11.96 -1.40
CA ASN A 137 2.26 10.96 -2.44
C ASN A 137 2.40 11.63 -3.83
N THR A 138 3.43 11.23 -4.57
CA THR A 138 3.76 11.75 -5.92
C THR A 138 3.99 10.60 -6.89
N ALA A 139 3.94 10.84 -8.20
CA ALA A 139 4.36 9.87 -9.22
C ALA A 139 5.59 10.34 -10.00
N PHE A 140 6.19 9.46 -10.82
CA PHE A 140 7.30 9.82 -11.72
C PHE A 140 6.94 11.00 -12.65
N SER A 141 5.72 11.01 -13.18
CA SER A 141 5.21 12.07 -14.07
C SER A 141 4.93 13.40 -13.37
N SER A 142 4.85 13.43 -12.03
CA SER A 142 4.43 14.60 -11.25
C SER A 142 5.54 15.63 -10.99
N ARG A 143 6.61 15.69 -11.80
CA ARG A 143 7.74 16.60 -11.54
C ARG A 143 7.30 18.05 -11.34
N LYS A 144 6.45 18.57 -12.23
CA LYS A 144 5.93 19.95 -12.14
C LYS A 144 5.13 20.19 -10.86
N ARG A 145 4.40 19.19 -10.36
CA ARG A 145 3.64 19.30 -9.11
C ARG A 145 4.58 19.39 -7.90
N ARG A 146 5.63 18.56 -7.86
CA ARG A 146 6.66 18.64 -6.80
C ARG A 146 7.35 20.00 -6.79
N ASP A 147 7.73 20.51 -7.96
CA ASP A 147 8.34 21.84 -8.08
C ASP A 147 7.37 22.94 -7.60
N SER A 148 6.07 22.82 -7.91
CA SER A 148 5.04 23.74 -7.40
C SER A 148 4.87 23.66 -5.88
N VAL A 149 4.90 22.47 -5.29
CA VAL A 149 4.82 22.28 -3.84
C VAL A 149 6.00 22.94 -3.13
N ARG A 150 7.21 22.71 -3.64
CA ARG A 150 8.46 23.34 -3.19
C ARG A 150 8.45 24.86 -3.31
N ALA A 151 7.88 25.38 -4.40
CA ALA A 151 7.80 26.82 -4.63
C ALA A 151 6.70 27.52 -3.81
N THR A 152 5.84 26.76 -3.10
CA THR A 152 4.68 27.32 -2.40
C THR A 152 4.73 27.06 -0.89
N TRP A 153 4.33 25.87 -0.44
CA TRP A 153 4.07 25.60 0.97
C TRP A 153 5.11 24.71 1.65
N MET A 154 5.94 24.00 0.89
CA MET A 154 6.99 23.15 1.44
C MET A 154 8.31 23.95 1.54
N PRO A 155 8.83 24.21 2.76
CA PRO A 155 10.14 24.83 2.91
C PRO A 155 11.24 23.97 2.27
N GLN A 156 12.33 24.62 1.85
CA GLN A 156 13.46 23.96 1.18
C GLN A 156 14.77 24.24 1.93
N GLY A 157 15.76 23.35 1.74
CA GLY A 157 17.11 23.51 2.27
C GLY A 157 17.13 23.70 3.78
N GLU A 158 17.84 24.73 4.25
CA GLU A 158 17.98 25.02 5.68
C GLU A 158 16.64 25.31 6.38
N LYS A 159 15.66 25.90 5.68
CA LYS A 159 14.33 26.14 6.28
C LYS A 159 13.58 24.83 6.53
N LEU A 160 13.79 23.81 5.69
CA LEU A 160 13.21 22.48 5.92
C LEU A 160 13.85 21.84 7.14
N LYS A 161 15.17 21.88 7.27
CA LYS A 161 15.89 21.38 8.44
C LYS A 161 15.46 22.09 9.73
N GLN A 162 15.35 23.42 9.72
CA GLN A 162 14.83 24.19 10.85
C GLN A 162 13.41 23.76 11.23
N LEU A 163 12.54 23.47 10.25
CA LEU A 163 11.19 22.96 10.55
C LEU A 163 11.23 21.59 11.24
N GLU A 164 12.12 20.70 10.80
CA GLU A 164 12.34 19.40 11.42
C GLU A 164 12.90 19.54 12.84
N GLU A 165 13.82 20.48 13.04
CA GLU A 165 14.55 20.69 14.29
C GLU A 165 13.79 21.52 15.34
N GLU A 166 13.02 22.52 14.94
CA GLU A 166 12.35 23.40 15.89
C GLU A 166 10.90 22.96 16.13
N ARG A 167 10.25 22.46 15.09
CA ARG A 167 8.81 22.12 15.14
C ARG A 167 8.56 20.62 15.17
N GLY A 168 9.57 19.80 14.91
CA GLY A 168 9.42 18.35 14.86
C GLY A 168 8.49 17.92 13.74
N ILE A 169 8.53 18.60 12.58
CA ILE A 169 7.70 18.29 11.42
C ILE A 169 8.61 17.77 10.30
N ILE A 170 8.46 16.50 9.94
CA ILE A 170 9.14 15.91 8.79
C ILE A 170 8.25 16.03 7.57
N ILE A 171 8.79 16.42 6.41
CA ILE A 171 8.05 16.48 5.14
C ILE A 171 8.86 15.79 4.05
N ARG A 172 8.32 14.74 3.42
CA ARG A 172 8.98 14.02 2.32
C ARG A 172 8.03 13.75 1.17
N PHE A 173 8.54 13.84 -0.06
CA PHE A 173 7.87 13.29 -1.24
C PHE A 173 7.96 11.77 -1.23
N VAL A 174 6.82 11.10 -1.19
CA VAL A 174 6.75 9.65 -1.09
C VAL A 174 6.68 9.05 -2.50
N ILE A 175 7.68 8.25 -2.85
CA ILE A 175 7.79 7.65 -4.17
C ILE A 175 8.39 6.23 -4.08
N GLY A 176 7.81 5.29 -4.81
CA GLY A 176 8.34 3.97 -5.03
C GLY A 176 9.41 3.94 -6.14
N HIS A 177 9.72 2.73 -6.60
CA HIS A 177 10.62 2.49 -7.71
C HIS A 177 9.85 2.08 -8.97
N SER A 178 10.49 2.20 -10.13
CA SER A 178 9.87 1.73 -11.37
C SER A 178 9.88 0.19 -11.43
N SER A 179 9.08 -0.38 -12.33
CA SER A 179 9.08 -1.84 -12.57
C SER A 179 10.42 -2.35 -13.07
N THR A 180 11.20 -1.49 -13.73
CA THR A 180 12.55 -1.78 -14.22
C THR A 180 13.55 -1.04 -13.34
N SER A 181 13.99 -1.70 -12.27
CA SER A 181 14.95 -1.13 -11.34
C SER A 181 16.17 -0.53 -12.07
N GLY A 182 16.52 0.70 -11.74
CA GLY A 182 17.62 1.44 -12.38
C GLY A 182 17.29 2.00 -13.78
N GLY A 183 16.02 1.98 -14.18
CA GLY A 183 15.56 2.57 -15.43
C GLY A 183 15.67 4.10 -15.48
N ILE A 184 15.31 4.69 -16.63
CA ILE A 184 15.39 6.14 -16.86
C ILE A 184 14.56 6.93 -15.82
N LEU A 185 13.40 6.40 -15.44
CA LEU A 185 12.53 7.03 -14.44
C LEU A 185 13.17 7.07 -13.05
N ASP A 186 13.84 5.99 -12.63
CA ASP A 186 14.54 5.96 -11.35
C ASP A 186 15.75 6.90 -11.37
N LYS A 187 16.54 6.91 -12.44
CA LYS A 187 17.67 7.85 -12.61
C LYS A 187 17.24 9.32 -12.56
N ALA A 188 16.06 9.65 -13.11
CA ALA A 188 15.53 11.00 -13.04
C ALA A 188 15.18 11.40 -11.59
N ILE A 189 14.64 10.48 -10.79
CA ILE A 189 14.39 10.71 -9.36
C ILE A 189 15.69 10.79 -8.58
N GLU A 190 16.69 9.95 -8.85
CA GLU A 190 18.01 10.03 -8.21
C GLU A 190 18.72 11.36 -8.48
N ALA A 191 18.57 11.92 -9.69
CA ALA A 191 19.09 13.25 -10.01
C ALA A 191 18.36 14.34 -9.23
N GLU A 192 17.04 14.23 -9.07
CA GLU A 192 16.24 15.16 -8.28
C GLU A 192 16.56 15.08 -6.78
N GLU A 193 16.69 13.87 -6.24
CA GLU A 193 17.05 13.64 -4.84
C GLU A 193 18.43 14.20 -4.52
N ARG A 194 19.41 14.07 -5.42
CA ARG A 194 20.73 14.71 -5.26
C ARG A 194 20.65 16.24 -5.17
N MET A 195 19.64 16.88 -5.77
CA MET A 195 19.47 18.33 -5.74
C MET A 195 18.69 18.80 -4.51
N HIS A 196 17.68 18.05 -4.07
CA HIS A 196 16.72 18.52 -3.07
C HIS A 196 16.75 17.76 -1.74
N GLY A 197 17.14 16.48 -1.73
CA GLY A 197 17.24 15.66 -0.52
C GLY A 197 15.91 15.49 0.23
N ASP A 198 14.78 15.48 -0.50
CA ASP A 198 13.44 15.61 0.05
C ASP A 198 12.51 14.43 -0.27
N PHE A 199 13.03 13.32 -0.82
CA PHE A 199 12.26 12.11 -1.05
C PHE A 199 12.29 11.11 0.11
N LEU A 200 11.22 10.34 0.21
CA LEU A 200 11.17 9.05 0.89
C LEU A 200 10.95 7.96 -0.17
N ARG A 201 12.02 7.20 -0.44
CA ARG A 201 12.01 6.08 -1.38
C ARG A 201 11.41 4.84 -0.71
N LEU A 202 10.34 4.30 -1.28
CA LEU A 202 9.66 3.11 -0.78
C LEU A 202 10.09 1.85 -1.55
N GLN A 203 10.10 0.72 -0.85
CA GLN A 203 10.15 -0.61 -1.47
C GLN A 203 8.75 -0.96 -2.00
N HIS A 204 8.39 -0.30 -3.10
CA HIS A 204 7.08 -0.38 -3.73
C HIS A 204 7.23 -0.11 -5.22
N VAL A 205 6.69 -1.00 -6.07
CA VAL A 205 6.63 -0.76 -7.52
C VAL A 205 5.51 0.23 -7.80
N GLU A 206 5.83 1.39 -8.38
CA GLU A 206 4.82 2.37 -8.79
C GLU A 206 3.93 1.80 -9.90
N GLY A 207 2.61 1.91 -9.70
CA GLY A 207 1.61 1.45 -10.66
C GLY A 207 0.28 2.19 -10.49
N TYR A 208 -0.53 2.23 -11.55
CA TYR A 208 -1.79 2.99 -11.57
C TYR A 208 -2.81 2.52 -10.52
N LEU A 209 -2.85 1.23 -10.20
CA LEU A 209 -3.80 0.64 -9.23
C LEU A 209 -3.19 0.42 -7.83
N GLU A 210 -1.96 0.85 -7.61
CA GLU A 210 -1.18 0.50 -6.41
C GLU A 210 -1.17 1.60 -5.34
N LEU A 211 -2.01 2.64 -5.48
CA LEU A 211 -2.03 3.79 -4.57
C LEU A 211 -2.31 3.41 -3.10
N SER A 212 -3.18 2.43 -2.86
CA SER A 212 -3.44 1.93 -1.51
C SER A 212 -2.27 1.13 -0.95
N ALA A 213 -1.56 0.35 -1.80
CA ALA A 213 -0.35 -0.37 -1.40
C ALA A 213 0.75 0.62 -1.03
N LYS A 214 0.98 1.62 -1.88
CA LYS A 214 1.91 2.71 -1.64
C LYS A 214 1.64 3.39 -0.30
N THR A 215 0.39 3.72 -0.03
CA THR A 215 0.00 4.41 1.21
C THR A 215 0.20 3.52 2.44
N LYS A 216 -0.07 2.20 2.31
CA LYS A 216 0.24 1.22 3.35
C LYS A 216 1.74 1.21 3.66
N THR A 217 2.55 1.02 2.63
CA THR A 217 4.01 0.96 2.72
C THR A 217 4.57 2.26 3.28
N TYR A 218 4.00 3.41 2.89
CA TYR A 218 4.38 4.71 3.45
C TYR A 218 4.23 4.74 4.98
N PHE A 219 3.04 4.47 5.53
CA PHE A 219 2.83 4.54 6.97
C PHE A 219 3.71 3.54 7.72
N ALA A 220 3.80 2.33 7.18
CA ALA A 220 4.69 1.28 7.63
C ALA A 220 6.15 1.77 7.76
N THR A 221 6.71 2.28 6.67
CA THR A 221 8.10 2.77 6.61
C THR A 221 8.29 4.00 7.50
N ALA A 222 7.34 4.94 7.49
CA ALA A 222 7.46 6.18 8.25
C ALA A 222 7.53 5.92 9.77
N VAL A 223 6.72 4.99 10.29
CA VAL A 223 6.76 4.58 11.71
C VAL A 223 8.08 3.91 12.08
N SER A 224 8.66 3.13 11.16
CA SER A 224 9.96 2.49 11.39
C SER A 224 11.10 3.50 11.44
N LEU A 225 11.02 4.58 10.68
CA LEU A 225 12.07 5.60 10.55
C LEU A 225 11.98 6.70 11.62
N TRP A 226 10.78 7.22 11.88
CA TRP A 226 10.58 8.39 12.76
C TRP A 226 9.65 8.04 13.91
N ASP A 227 10.00 8.48 15.12
CA ASP A 227 9.09 8.42 16.26
C ASP A 227 8.22 9.71 16.30
N ALA A 228 7.08 9.69 15.63
CA ALA A 228 6.15 10.83 15.59
C ALA A 228 4.80 10.54 16.26
N GLU A 229 4.15 11.59 16.78
CA GLU A 229 2.77 11.49 17.33
C GLU A 229 1.74 11.21 16.23
N PHE A 230 1.91 11.83 15.06
CA PHE A 230 1.01 11.69 13.91
C PHE A 230 1.77 11.41 12.60
N TYR A 231 1.10 10.69 11.71
CA TYR A 231 1.55 10.42 10.35
C TYR A 231 0.47 10.89 9.39
N VAL A 232 0.86 11.72 8.44
CA VAL A 232 -0.03 12.43 7.53
C VAL A 232 0.26 11.97 6.11
N LYS A 233 -0.80 11.71 5.35
CA LYS A 233 -0.76 11.47 3.91
C LYS A 233 -1.36 12.68 3.21
N VAL A 234 -0.68 13.16 2.17
CA VAL A 234 -1.10 14.31 1.34
C VAL A 234 -0.90 13.95 -0.14
N ASP A 235 -1.78 14.38 -1.04
CA ASP A 235 -1.55 14.31 -2.50
C ASP A 235 -0.72 15.51 -3.00
N ASP A 236 0.04 15.30 -4.08
CA ASP A 236 0.91 16.32 -4.70
C ASP A 236 0.16 17.49 -5.38
N ASP A 237 -1.17 17.45 -5.44
CA ASP A 237 -2.04 18.53 -5.90
C ASP A 237 -2.81 19.25 -4.78
N VAL A 238 -2.37 19.09 -3.54
CA VAL A 238 -2.94 19.75 -2.35
C VAL A 238 -1.97 20.80 -1.81
N HIS A 239 -2.52 21.94 -1.38
CA HIS A 239 -1.79 22.97 -0.63
C HIS A 239 -2.09 22.84 0.86
N VAL A 240 -1.06 22.80 1.70
CA VAL A 240 -1.21 22.56 3.15
C VAL A 240 -0.74 23.76 3.96
N ASN A 241 -1.61 24.26 4.84
CA ASN A 241 -1.20 25.19 5.89
C ASN A 241 -0.59 24.40 7.07
N LEU A 242 0.74 24.38 7.15
CA LEU A 242 1.48 23.61 8.15
C LEU A 242 1.17 24.03 9.60
N ALA A 243 0.96 25.33 9.83
CA ALA A 243 0.66 25.84 11.17
C ALA A 243 -0.72 25.38 11.64
N THR A 244 -1.74 25.55 10.80
CA THR A 244 -3.10 25.09 11.11
C THR A 244 -3.14 23.57 11.30
N LEU A 245 -2.50 22.80 10.40
CA LEU A 245 -2.43 21.35 10.52
C LEU A 245 -1.77 20.92 11.83
N GLY A 246 -0.63 21.54 12.18
CA GLY A 246 0.09 21.25 13.42
C GLY A 246 -0.75 21.55 14.67
N MET A 247 -1.47 22.68 14.69
CA MET A 247 -2.37 23.04 15.80
C MET A 247 -3.53 22.04 15.93
N THR A 248 -4.22 21.71 14.83
CA THR A 248 -5.34 20.76 14.84
C THR A 248 -4.91 19.38 15.34
N LEU A 249 -3.75 18.89 14.92
CA LEU A 249 -3.25 17.59 15.38
C LEU A 249 -2.78 17.64 16.85
N ALA A 250 -2.20 18.75 17.30
CA ALA A 250 -1.80 18.92 18.70
C ALA A 250 -2.98 18.79 19.69
N GLU A 251 -4.18 19.26 19.30
CA GLU A 251 -5.41 19.10 20.10
C GLU A 251 -5.83 17.64 20.30
N HIS A 252 -5.36 16.74 19.42
CA HIS A 252 -5.72 15.33 19.40
C HIS A 252 -4.69 14.42 20.10
N ARG A 253 -3.58 14.97 20.62
CA ARG A 253 -2.47 14.20 21.23
C ARG A 253 -2.89 13.21 22.32
N LYS A 254 -3.89 13.57 23.12
CA LYS A 254 -4.35 12.75 24.25
C LYS A 254 -5.39 11.70 23.84
N LYS A 255 -5.85 11.70 22.60
CA LYS A 255 -6.85 10.76 22.10
C LYS A 255 -6.14 9.54 21.52
N PRO A 256 -6.50 8.31 21.92
CA PRO A 256 -6.00 7.12 21.26
C PRO A 256 -6.66 6.96 19.88
N ARG A 257 -5.98 6.29 18.96
CA ARG A 257 -6.46 5.82 17.66
C ARG A 257 -7.16 6.87 16.82
N VAL A 258 -6.55 8.05 16.71
CA VAL A 258 -7.05 9.17 15.92
C VAL A 258 -6.91 8.88 14.44
N TYR A 259 -8.03 8.98 13.73
CA TYR A 259 -8.08 9.06 12.27
C TYR A 259 -8.86 10.31 11.87
N ILE A 260 -8.17 11.28 11.27
CA ILE A 260 -8.71 12.61 11.00
C ILE A 260 -8.50 13.00 9.54
N GLY A 261 -9.52 13.61 8.96
CA GLY A 261 -9.50 14.16 7.61
C GLY A 261 -10.91 14.61 7.24
N CYS A 262 -11.11 14.98 5.97
CA CYS A 262 -12.45 15.31 5.48
C CYS A 262 -13.28 14.02 5.35
N MET A 263 -13.98 13.67 6.42
CA MET A 263 -14.74 12.43 6.54
C MET A 263 -15.97 12.43 5.63
N LYS A 264 -16.12 11.39 4.81
CA LYS A 264 -17.24 11.16 3.91
C LYS A 264 -17.79 9.75 4.06
N SER A 265 -19.01 9.57 3.58
CA SER A 265 -19.65 8.27 3.32
C SER A 265 -20.60 8.48 2.15
N GLY A 266 -20.75 7.47 1.31
CA GLY A 266 -21.55 7.55 0.08
C GLY A 266 -21.89 6.16 -0.42
N PRO A 267 -22.80 6.06 -1.40
CA PRO A 267 -23.21 4.77 -1.96
C PRO A 267 -22.01 4.03 -2.55
N VAL A 268 -22.00 2.72 -2.38
CA VAL A 268 -20.99 1.85 -2.99
C VAL A 268 -21.22 1.83 -4.49
N LEU A 269 -20.16 2.08 -5.26
CA LEU A 269 -20.23 2.21 -6.71
C LEU A 269 -20.20 0.83 -7.40
N ALA A 270 -21.31 0.09 -7.28
CA ALA A 270 -21.44 -1.28 -7.79
C ALA A 270 -21.61 -1.38 -9.32
N ARG A 271 -21.91 -0.28 -10.02
CA ARG A 271 -22.18 -0.29 -11.47
C ARG A 271 -20.87 -0.26 -12.27
N LYS A 272 -20.67 -1.22 -13.17
CA LYS A 272 -19.55 -1.20 -14.11
C LYS A 272 -19.58 0.05 -14.98
N GLY A 273 -18.41 0.57 -15.34
CA GLY A 273 -18.26 1.74 -16.23
C GLY A 273 -18.29 3.11 -15.54
N VAL A 274 -18.57 3.18 -14.24
CA VAL A 274 -18.40 4.42 -13.46
C VAL A 274 -16.96 4.57 -12.99
N LYS A 275 -16.50 5.82 -12.86
CA LYS A 275 -15.21 6.12 -12.23
C LYS A 275 -15.20 5.57 -10.80
N TYR A 276 -14.18 4.81 -10.45
CA TYR A 276 -14.06 4.12 -9.15
C TYR A 276 -15.09 3.02 -8.88
N HIS A 277 -15.55 2.33 -9.93
CA HIS A 277 -16.32 1.09 -9.76
C HIS A 277 -15.64 0.14 -8.76
N GLU A 278 -16.41 -0.34 -7.79
CA GLU A 278 -15.98 -1.28 -6.77
C GLU A 278 -16.30 -2.72 -7.22
N PRO A 279 -15.31 -3.48 -7.75
CA PRO A 279 -15.56 -4.83 -8.24
C PRO A 279 -16.03 -5.80 -7.15
N GLU A 280 -15.74 -5.49 -5.88
CA GLU A 280 -16.08 -6.32 -4.73
C GLU A 280 -17.18 -5.67 -3.87
N TYR A 281 -18.13 -4.97 -4.51
CA TYR A 281 -19.19 -4.20 -3.84
C TYR A 281 -20.02 -5.03 -2.89
N TRP A 282 -20.20 -6.33 -3.19
CA TRP A 282 -20.94 -7.30 -2.39
C TRP A 282 -20.39 -7.46 -0.97
N LYS A 283 -19.12 -7.11 -0.72
CA LYS A 283 -18.52 -7.11 0.63
C LYS A 283 -19.00 -5.96 1.51
N PHE A 284 -19.64 -4.95 0.93
CA PHE A 284 -20.30 -3.88 1.66
C PHE A 284 -21.78 -4.19 1.89
N GLY A 285 -22.23 -5.42 1.58
CA GLY A 285 -23.60 -5.90 1.69
C GLY A 285 -24.36 -5.76 0.38
N GLU A 286 -25.62 -5.34 0.45
CA GLU A 286 -26.52 -5.28 -0.70
C GLU A 286 -26.33 -4.02 -1.55
N VAL A 287 -26.86 -4.07 -2.77
CA VAL A 287 -26.85 -2.91 -3.69
C VAL A 287 -27.64 -1.77 -3.04
N GLY A 288 -27.00 -0.61 -2.89
CA GLY A 288 -27.57 0.54 -2.18
C GLY A 288 -26.91 0.82 -0.84
N ASN A 289 -26.10 -0.11 -0.33
CA ASN A 289 -25.28 0.14 0.86
C ASN A 289 -24.24 1.24 0.62
N LYS A 290 -23.81 1.83 1.73
CA LYS A 290 -22.83 2.92 1.76
C LYS A 290 -21.48 2.39 2.22
N TYR A 291 -20.41 3.02 1.74
CA TYR A 291 -19.09 2.85 2.33
C TYR A 291 -19.12 3.24 3.82
N PHE A 292 -18.33 2.56 4.65
CA PHE A 292 -18.11 3.05 6.02
C PHE A 292 -17.50 4.44 5.96
N ARG A 293 -17.67 5.19 7.05
CA ARG A 293 -17.14 6.54 7.14
C ARG A 293 -15.63 6.52 6.99
N HIS A 294 -15.10 7.38 6.11
CA HIS A 294 -13.68 7.45 5.85
C HIS A 294 -13.22 8.83 5.40
N ALA A 295 -11.93 9.13 5.55
CA ALA A 295 -11.39 10.39 5.08
C ALA A 295 -11.26 10.40 3.56
N THR A 296 -11.43 11.59 2.97
CA THR A 296 -11.14 11.82 1.56
C THR A 296 -9.66 11.56 1.27
N GLY A 297 -9.37 10.99 0.09
CA GLY A 297 -8.03 10.56 -0.27
C GLY A 297 -6.98 11.68 -0.25
N GLN A 298 -7.37 12.92 -0.52
CA GLN A 298 -6.46 14.07 -0.70
C GLN A 298 -5.54 14.34 0.51
N LEU A 299 -6.11 14.37 1.72
CA LEU A 299 -5.37 14.64 2.95
C LEU A 299 -6.05 13.97 4.14
N TYR A 300 -5.27 13.21 4.91
CA TYR A 300 -5.68 12.69 6.21
C TYR A 300 -4.47 12.38 7.10
N ALA A 301 -4.71 12.33 8.40
CA ALA A 301 -3.71 11.96 9.40
C ALA A 301 -4.20 10.80 10.28
N ILE A 302 -3.24 9.98 10.72
CA ILE A 302 -3.45 8.93 11.71
C ILE A 302 -2.46 9.10 12.86
N SER A 303 -2.88 8.74 14.07
CA SER A 303 -1.99 8.69 15.23
C SER A 303 -0.98 7.55 15.13
N LYS A 304 0.08 7.65 15.94
CA LYS A 304 1.15 6.65 16.04
C LYS A 304 0.67 5.23 16.26
N ASP A 305 -0.33 5.03 17.11
CA ASP A 305 -0.87 3.71 17.42
C ASP A 305 -1.57 3.06 16.21
N LEU A 306 -2.35 3.82 15.43
CA LEU A 306 -2.92 3.33 14.16
C LEU A 306 -1.81 3.05 13.14
N ALA A 307 -0.82 3.93 13.01
CA ALA A 307 0.27 3.71 12.07
C ALA A 307 1.11 2.47 12.46
N THR A 308 1.34 2.25 13.76
CA THR A 308 2.00 1.06 14.30
C THR A 308 1.16 -0.19 14.04
N TYR A 309 -0.16 -0.10 14.17
CA TYR A 309 -1.05 -1.21 13.80
C TYR A 309 -0.90 -1.59 12.32
N ILE A 310 -0.76 -0.60 11.42
CA ILE A 310 -0.51 -0.85 9.99
C ILE A 310 0.85 -1.56 9.78
N LEU A 311 1.89 -1.11 10.48
CA LEU A 311 3.22 -1.73 10.47
C LEU A 311 3.17 -3.20 10.90
N ILE A 312 2.53 -3.51 12.03
CA ILE A 312 2.39 -4.88 12.54
C ILE A 312 1.60 -5.77 11.56
N ASN A 313 0.60 -5.21 10.88
CA ASN A 313 -0.28 -5.92 9.96
C ASN A 313 0.13 -5.74 8.48
N GLN A 314 1.41 -5.52 8.21
CA GLN A 314 1.91 -5.31 6.85
C GLN A 314 1.70 -6.51 5.91
N SER A 315 1.72 -7.74 6.43
CA SER A 315 1.49 -8.97 5.64
C SER A 315 0.05 -9.13 5.15
N VAL A 316 -0.91 -8.37 5.71
CA VAL A 316 -2.30 -8.40 5.26
C VAL A 316 -2.42 -7.85 3.84
N PRO A 317 -3.00 -8.58 2.88
CA PRO A 317 -3.10 -8.13 1.48
C PRO A 317 -3.62 -6.70 1.31
N THR A 318 -3.06 -5.96 0.35
CA THR A 318 -3.51 -4.58 0.06
C THR A 318 -4.97 -4.51 -0.34
N SER A 319 -5.54 -5.53 -0.97
CA SER A 319 -6.99 -5.59 -1.24
C SER A 319 -7.85 -5.50 0.01
N ILE A 320 -7.28 -5.79 1.18
CA ILE A 320 -7.89 -5.60 2.50
C ILE A 320 -7.52 -4.22 3.06
N PHE A 321 -6.38 -3.65 2.70
CA PHE A 321 -5.93 -2.32 3.13
C PHE A 321 -6.50 -1.14 2.32
N SER A 322 -6.73 -1.27 1.02
CA SER A 322 -7.54 -0.33 0.23
C SER A 322 -8.94 -0.19 0.85
N ARG A 323 -9.43 -1.28 1.44
CA ARG A 323 -10.62 -1.25 2.28
C ARG A 323 -10.39 -0.48 3.55
N PHE A 324 -9.24 -0.54 4.24
CA PHE A 324 -8.95 0.29 5.43
C PHE A 324 -9.14 1.80 5.18
N GLN A 325 -8.78 2.31 3.99
CA GLN A 325 -9.12 3.68 3.59
C GLN A 325 -10.63 3.96 3.53
N CYS A 326 -11.47 2.92 3.52
CA CYS A 326 -12.93 2.94 3.62
C CYS A 326 -13.47 2.24 4.89
N TYR A 327 -12.64 1.66 5.78
CA TYR A 327 -13.04 0.74 6.86
C TYR A 327 -12.60 1.18 8.25
N VAL A 328 -12.11 2.42 8.43
CA VAL A 328 -11.85 2.90 9.78
C VAL A 328 -13.19 3.06 10.51
N ARG A 329 -13.63 1.97 11.15
CA ARG A 329 -14.68 1.98 12.13
C ARG A 329 -14.13 2.81 13.29
N SER A 330 -14.83 3.91 13.62
CA SER A 330 -14.60 4.64 14.86
C SER A 330 -14.59 3.63 16.00
N VAL A 331 -13.43 3.50 16.66
CA VAL A 331 -13.27 2.70 17.87
C VAL A 331 -13.67 3.60 19.05
N ASP A 332 -14.86 4.19 19.00
CA ASP A 332 -15.41 5.02 20.09
C ASP A 332 -16.54 4.33 20.87
N THR A 333 -16.88 3.09 20.52
CA THR A 333 -17.78 2.26 21.32
C THR A 333 -17.17 0.89 21.50
N LEU A 334 -16.38 0.71 22.57
CA LEU A 334 -16.23 -0.54 23.33
C LEU A 334 -15.24 -0.27 24.48
N ASN A 335 -15.76 0.39 25.51
CA ASN A 335 -15.13 0.43 26.82
C ASN A 335 -15.47 -0.89 27.54
N SER A 336 -14.89 -2.00 27.11
CA SER A 336 -14.91 -3.24 27.89
C SER A 336 -13.66 -4.06 27.61
N ARG A 337 -13.05 -4.51 28.71
CA ARG A 337 -11.81 -5.28 28.75
C ARG A 337 -12.04 -6.69 28.19
N THR A 338 -12.18 -6.83 26.87
CA THR A 338 -12.10 -8.12 26.13
C THR A 338 -12.28 -7.87 24.63
N SER A 339 -11.32 -7.22 23.98
CA SER A 339 -11.37 -7.06 22.51
C SER A 339 -9.97 -6.89 21.91
N SER A 340 -9.11 -7.89 22.11
CA SER A 340 -7.83 -8.00 21.38
C SER A 340 -7.89 -8.95 20.19
N LEU A 341 -9.08 -9.46 19.80
CA LEU A 341 -9.21 -10.52 18.79
C LEU A 341 -10.40 -10.39 17.82
N TYR A 342 -10.99 -9.20 17.67
CA TYR A 342 -12.20 -8.99 16.85
C TYR A 342 -12.06 -7.95 15.72
N MET A 343 -10.85 -7.75 15.18
CA MET A 343 -10.69 -7.07 13.87
C MET A 343 -10.71 -8.05 12.68
N PHE A 344 -10.64 -9.37 12.92
CA PHE A 344 -10.53 -10.38 11.86
C PHE A 344 -11.66 -11.43 11.83
N LYS A 345 -12.57 -11.45 12.81
CA LYS A 345 -13.65 -12.46 12.88
C LYS A 345 -14.98 -12.07 12.21
N SER A 346 -15.10 -10.89 11.61
CA SER A 346 -16.38 -10.43 11.01
C SER A 346 -16.40 -10.39 9.47
N CYS A 347 -15.50 -11.10 8.79
CA CYS A 347 -15.59 -11.29 7.34
C CYS A 347 -16.13 -12.68 6.92
N LEU A 348 -16.53 -13.52 7.87
CA LEU A 348 -17.31 -14.72 7.64
C LEU A 348 -18.25 -14.89 8.84
N LEU A 349 -19.54 -15.12 8.59
CA LEU A 349 -20.64 -15.26 9.57
C LEU A 349 -21.24 -13.93 10.06
N LEU A 350 -22.32 -13.50 9.41
CA LEU A 350 -23.66 -13.54 9.98
C LEU A 350 -24.65 -13.12 8.89
N SER A 351 -25.24 -14.12 8.22
CA SER A 351 -26.63 -13.99 7.81
C SER A 351 -27.51 -14.15 9.06
N GLN A 352 -28.73 -13.64 8.98
CA GLN A 352 -29.83 -13.68 9.94
C GLN A 352 -30.01 -12.43 10.83
N GLY A 353 -30.94 -11.58 10.38
CA GLY A 353 -32.11 -11.14 11.15
C GLY A 353 -31.91 -10.25 12.37
N CYS A 354 -32.33 -8.99 12.28
CA CYS A 354 -33.58 -8.56 12.91
C CYS A 354 -33.88 -7.08 12.63
N THR A 355 -35.14 -6.87 12.26
CA THR A 355 -35.85 -5.60 12.12
C THR A 355 -36.11 -4.92 13.48
N ALA A 356 -36.04 -3.59 13.45
CA ALA A 356 -36.78 -2.55 14.19
C ALA A 356 -35.83 -1.47 14.71
#